data_AF-A0A9P6MX16-F1
#
_entry.id   AF-A0A9P6MX16-F1
#
_cell.length_a   1.000
_cell.length_b   1.000
_cell.length_c   1.000
_cell.angle_alpha   90.00
_cell.angle_beta   90.00
_cell.angle_gamma   90.00
#
_symmetry.space_group_name_H-M   'P 1'
#
loop_
_entity.id
_entity.type
_entity.pdbx_description
1 polymer ?
#
loop_
_entity_poly.entity_id
_entity_poly.type
_entity_poly.pdbx_seq_one_letter_code
_entity_poly.pdbx_strand_id
1 'polypeptide(L)'
;MIPVIACANCKRSHIKCDSGRPCQNCLKHPSKALTCRDAIPKPRGRPKGGSKAAAEAIFQARLQQQQQQQQQQQQQQLRDQYQGHISRPRMMSQSSCGQSPVSVKSEPKEIDPVGDHDADMLLLLQQKYEAEAELQRIQQLQKELQEQYENQQVLYSLKKQQQQKQHYC
;
A
#
# COMPACT_ATOMS: atom_id res chain seq x y z
N MET A 1 -38.96 -7.33 2.49
CA MET A 1 -39.59 -6.34 1.59
C MET A 1 -38.74 -6.22 0.34
N ILE A 2 -39.26 -6.57 -0.84
CA ILE A 2 -38.51 -6.46 -2.10
C ILE A 2 -38.47 -4.97 -2.48
N PRO A 3 -37.29 -4.38 -2.73
CA PRO A 3 -37.19 -2.98 -3.12
C PRO A 3 -37.86 -2.76 -4.48
N VAL A 4 -38.85 -1.88 -4.54
CA VAL A 4 -39.52 -1.52 -5.80
C VAL A 4 -38.58 -0.65 -6.62
N ILE A 5 -38.08 -1.19 -7.72
CA ILE A 5 -37.32 -0.42 -8.70
C ILE A 5 -38.30 0.49 -9.45
N ALA A 6 -37.99 1.78 -9.60
CA ALA A 6 -38.82 2.67 -10.39
C ALA A 6 -38.70 2.34 -11.89
N CYS A 7 -39.82 2.34 -12.61
CA CYS A 7 -39.81 2.15 -14.05
C CYS A 7 -39.14 3.34 -14.77
N ALA A 8 -38.70 3.14 -16.01
CA ALA A 8 -38.00 4.17 -16.79
C ALA A 8 -38.82 5.45 -17.00
N ASN A 9 -40.14 5.37 -17.04
CA ASN A 9 -41.02 6.52 -17.23
C ASN A 9 -41.18 7.32 -15.93
N CYS A 10 -41.50 6.64 -14.81
CA CYS A 10 -41.59 7.30 -13.50
C CYS A 10 -40.24 7.89 -13.06
N LYS A 11 -39.14 7.19 -13.35
CA LYS A 11 -37.78 7.69 -13.08
C LYS A 11 -37.45 8.95 -13.87
N ARG A 12 -37.87 9.05 -15.14
CA ARG A 12 -37.65 10.26 -15.97
C ARG A 12 -38.53 11.43 -15.55
N SER A 13 -39.76 11.16 -15.13
CA SER A 13 -40.70 12.19 -14.65
C SER A 13 -40.53 12.57 -13.19
N HIS A 14 -39.58 11.96 -12.47
CA HIS A 14 -39.34 12.16 -11.03
C HIS A 14 -40.60 11.95 -10.16
N ILE A 15 -41.44 10.98 -10.51
CA ILE A 15 -42.63 10.61 -9.74
C ILE A 15 -42.45 9.24 -9.05
N LYS A 16 -43.22 9.00 -7.98
CA LYS A 16 -43.24 7.72 -7.28
C LYS A 16 -43.74 6.62 -8.23
N CYS A 17 -43.04 5.49 -8.27
CA CYS A 17 -43.44 4.33 -9.06
C CYS A 17 -44.18 3.32 -8.18
N ASP A 18 -45.32 2.84 -8.65
CA ASP A 18 -46.09 1.79 -7.99
C ASP A 18 -45.53 0.39 -8.30
N SER A 19 -45.97 -0.60 -7.52
CA SER A 19 -45.73 -2.02 -7.77
C SER A 19 -46.57 -2.51 -8.97
N GLY A 20 -46.06 -3.55 -9.65
CA GLY A 20 -46.70 -4.14 -10.85
C GLY A 20 -46.21 -3.54 -12.18
N ARG A 21 -46.21 -4.35 -13.24
CA ARG A 21 -45.80 -3.93 -14.59
C ARG A 21 -46.92 -4.26 -15.58
N PRO A 22 -47.48 -3.27 -16.29
CA PRO A 22 -47.22 -1.82 -16.18
C PRO A 22 -47.62 -1.25 -14.80
N CYS A 23 -46.89 -0.24 -14.30
CA CYS A 23 -47.23 0.40 -13.02
C CYS A 23 -48.50 1.25 -13.16
N GLN A 24 -49.22 1.50 -12.05
CA GLN A 24 -50.49 2.24 -12.05
C GLN A 24 -50.39 3.62 -12.73
N ASN A 25 -49.28 4.35 -12.53
CA ASN A 25 -49.04 5.61 -13.22
C ASN A 25 -48.84 5.47 -14.74
N CYS A 26 -48.20 4.40 -15.20
CA CYS A 26 -48.08 4.13 -16.64
C CYS A 26 -49.40 3.63 -17.22
N LEU A 27 -50.21 2.90 -16.45
CA LEU A 27 -51.49 2.35 -16.90
C LEU A 27 -52.49 3.46 -17.28
N LYS A 28 -52.47 4.59 -16.56
CA LYS A 28 -53.28 5.79 -16.86
C LYS A 28 -52.94 6.44 -18.20
N HIS A 29 -51.81 6.10 -18.82
CA HIS A 29 -51.34 6.67 -20.08
C HIS A 29 -51.05 5.56 -21.09
N PRO A 30 -51.91 5.33 -22.10
CA PRO A 30 -51.78 4.20 -23.03
C PRO A 30 -50.40 4.09 -23.69
N SER A 31 -49.79 5.23 -24.04
CA SER A 31 -48.45 5.29 -24.65
C SER A 31 -47.31 4.88 -23.69
N LYS A 32 -47.49 5.07 -22.38
CA LYS A 32 -46.48 4.74 -21.35
C LYS A 32 -46.67 3.33 -20.80
N ALA A 33 -47.89 2.79 -20.84
CA ALA A 33 -48.20 1.43 -20.42
C ALA A 33 -47.41 0.40 -21.24
N LEU A 34 -47.42 0.54 -22.58
CA LEU A 34 -46.74 -0.37 -23.50
C LEU A 34 -45.21 -0.39 -23.31
N THR A 35 -44.62 0.72 -22.82
CA THR A 35 -43.18 0.89 -22.63
C THR A 35 -42.74 0.82 -21.17
N CYS A 36 -43.64 0.38 -20.27
CA CYS A 36 -43.39 0.38 -18.83
C CYS A 36 -42.45 -0.75 -18.41
N ARG A 37 -41.15 -0.47 -18.41
CA ARG A 37 -40.09 -1.37 -17.96
C ARG A 37 -39.27 -0.79 -16.81
N ASP A 38 -38.69 -1.65 -15.99
CA ASP A 38 -37.79 -1.25 -14.93
C ASP A 38 -36.59 -0.47 -15.46
N ALA A 39 -36.24 0.60 -14.76
CA ALA A 39 -35.03 1.33 -15.10
C ALA A 39 -33.82 0.52 -14.63
N ILE A 40 -32.96 0.11 -15.58
CA ILE A 40 -31.68 -0.51 -15.25
C ILE A 40 -30.85 0.53 -14.47
N PRO A 41 -30.48 0.26 -13.20
CA PRO A 41 -29.59 1.12 -12.47
C PRO A 41 -28.24 1.13 -13.19
N LYS A 42 -27.80 2.30 -13.67
CA LYS A 42 -26.40 2.44 -14.08
C LYS A 42 -25.55 2.21 -12.82
N PRO A 43 -24.45 1.46 -12.90
CA PRO A 43 -23.49 1.42 -11.81
C PRO A 43 -23.09 2.87 -11.52
N ARG A 44 -23.37 3.36 -10.31
CA ARG A 44 -22.98 4.73 -9.93
C ARG A 44 -21.47 4.80 -10.08
N GLY A 45 -20.99 5.78 -10.84
CA GLY A 45 -19.61 5.92 -11.33
C GLY A 45 -18.55 6.21 -10.26
N ARG A 46 -18.71 5.70 -9.04
CA ARG A 46 -17.54 5.45 -8.21
C ARG A 46 -17.20 3.97 -8.40
N PRO A 47 -16.11 3.62 -9.11
CA PRO A 47 -15.63 2.25 -9.11
C PRO A 47 -15.54 1.81 -7.64
N LYS A 48 -16.29 0.76 -7.29
CA LYS A 48 -16.30 0.22 -5.93
C LYS A 48 -14.92 -0.37 -5.67
N GLY A 49 -14.05 0.45 -5.08
CA GLY A 49 -12.70 0.09 -4.73
C GLY A 49 -11.80 -0.04 -5.96
N GLY A 50 -10.81 0.85 -6.06
CA GLY A 50 -9.51 0.35 -6.53
C GLY A 50 -9.24 -0.93 -5.74
N SER A 51 -8.85 -2.00 -6.43
CA SER A 51 -8.54 -3.30 -5.83
C SER A 51 -7.77 -3.12 -4.52
N LYS A 52 -7.93 -4.03 -3.54
CA LYS A 52 -7.08 -4.02 -2.34
C LYS A 52 -5.60 -3.79 -2.71
N ALA A 53 -5.16 -4.40 -3.82
CA ALA A 53 -3.87 -4.17 -4.45
C ALA A 53 -3.55 -2.70 -4.80
N ALA A 54 -4.48 -1.93 -5.36
CA ALA A 54 -4.28 -0.50 -5.64
C ALA A 54 -4.22 0.35 -4.36
N ALA A 55 -5.05 0.04 -3.36
CA ALA A 55 -4.98 0.72 -2.07
C ALA A 55 -3.67 0.42 -1.32
N GLU A 56 -3.22 -0.84 -1.42
CA GLU A 56 -1.98 -1.32 -0.81
C GLU A 56 -0.73 -0.80 -1.52
N ALA A 57 -0.76 -0.68 -2.85
CA ALA A 57 0.28 -0.02 -3.62
C ALA A 57 0.42 1.47 -3.25
N ILE A 58 -0.69 2.18 -3.07
CA ILE A 58 -0.67 3.58 -2.61
C ILE A 58 -0.10 3.68 -1.20
N PHE A 59 -0.47 2.75 -0.30
CA PHE A 59 0.04 2.73 1.06
C PHE A 59 1.55 2.46 1.10
N GLN A 60 2.03 1.45 0.37
CA GLN A 60 3.47 1.15 0.25
C GLN A 60 4.24 2.33 -0.33
N ALA A 61 3.74 2.94 -1.42
CA ALA A 61 4.39 4.10 -2.02
C ALA A 61 4.53 5.27 -1.03
N ARG A 62 3.52 5.50 -0.19
CA ARG A 62 3.55 6.55 0.84
C ARG A 62 4.55 6.26 1.95
N LEU A 63 4.65 5.00 2.37
CA LEU A 63 5.61 4.57 3.39
C LEU A 63 7.05 4.70 2.87
N GLN A 64 7.27 4.34 1.61
CA GLN A 64 8.58 4.46 0.95
C GLN A 64 9.01 5.93 0.81
N GLN A 65 8.06 6.82 0.50
CA GLN A 65 8.31 8.27 0.46
C GLN A 65 8.70 8.83 1.83
N GLN A 66 8.08 8.33 2.91
CA GLN A 66 8.37 8.76 4.27
C GLN A 66 9.77 8.32 4.74
N GLN A 67 10.22 7.12 4.34
CA GLN A 67 11.59 6.67 4.60
C GLN A 67 12.64 7.50 3.85
N GLN A 68 12.39 7.88 2.59
CA GLN A 68 13.32 8.74 1.85
C GLN A 68 13.48 10.12 2.49
N GLN A 69 12.41 10.70 3.05
CA GLN A 69 12.51 11.99 3.75
C GLN A 69 13.36 11.89 5.03
N GLN A 70 13.28 10.79 5.78
CA GLN A 70 14.13 10.60 6.97
C GLN A 70 15.61 10.46 6.61
N GLN A 71 15.95 9.74 5.53
CA GLN A 71 17.35 9.65 5.08
C GLN A 71 17.91 11.01 4.65
N GLN A 72 17.13 11.85 3.96
CA GLN A 72 17.58 13.19 3.58
C GLN A 72 17.86 14.06 4.80
N GLN A 73 17.02 14.02 5.85
CA GLN A 73 17.26 14.80 7.07
C GLN A 73 18.53 14.35 7.79
N GLN A 74 18.80 13.04 7.86
CA GLN A 74 19.99 12.52 8.53
C GLN A 74 21.28 12.94 7.79
N GLN A 75 21.24 12.94 6.46
CA GLN A 75 22.36 13.39 5.63
C GLN A 75 22.60 14.90 5.74
N GLN A 76 21.52 15.70 5.91
CA GLN A 76 21.62 17.14 6.12
C GLN A 76 22.23 17.49 7.48
N GLN A 77 21.85 16.77 8.56
CA GLN A 77 22.45 16.93 9.89
C GLN A 77 23.94 16.60 9.89
N LEU A 78 24.34 15.50 9.24
CA LEU A 78 25.75 15.17 9.03
C LEU A 78 26.46 16.30 8.26
N ARG A 79 25.83 16.86 7.23
CA ARG A 79 26.42 17.94 6.44
C ARG A 79 26.62 19.21 7.27
N ASP A 80 25.66 19.58 8.11
CA ASP A 80 25.77 20.74 9.01
C ASP A 80 26.82 20.51 10.10
N GLN A 81 26.92 19.29 10.64
CA GLN A 81 27.99 18.91 11.57
C GLN A 81 29.38 19.03 10.93
N TYR A 82 29.49 18.67 9.64
CA TYR A 82 30.75 18.77 8.90
C TYR A 82 31.03 20.15 8.29
N GLN A 83 30.04 21.05 8.17
CA GLN A 83 30.26 22.42 7.69
C GLN A 83 30.42 23.45 8.81
N GLY A 84 29.96 23.14 10.04
CA GLY A 84 30.07 24.04 11.19
C GLY A 84 31.50 24.35 11.68
N HIS A 85 32.53 23.63 11.21
CA HIS A 85 33.92 23.82 11.63
C HIS A 85 34.80 24.57 10.63
N ILE A 86 34.25 25.06 9.51
CA ILE A 86 34.91 26.12 8.71
C ILE A 86 34.22 27.45 9.02
N SER A 87 34.27 27.83 10.30
CA SER A 87 34.12 29.23 10.69
C SER A 87 35.34 29.98 10.15
N ARG A 88 35.18 30.51 8.95
CA ARG A 88 36.06 31.54 8.38
C ARG A 88 36.11 32.69 9.41
N PRO A 89 37.28 33.07 9.93
CA PRO A 89 37.35 34.10 10.97
C PRO A 89 36.76 35.39 10.43
N ARG A 90 35.69 35.86 11.08
CA ARG A 90 35.19 37.21 10.92
C ARG A 90 36.25 38.13 11.53
N MET A 91 36.98 38.85 10.70
CA MET A 91 37.86 39.94 11.12
C MET A 91 36.99 40.98 11.86
N MET A 92 36.98 40.93 13.19
CA MET A 92 36.48 42.02 14.04
C MET A 92 37.67 42.81 14.53
N SER A 93 37.60 44.11 14.27
CA SER A 93 38.53 45.14 14.70
C SER A 93 38.62 45.23 16.22
N GLN A 94 39.83 45.61 16.64
CA GLN A 94 40.34 45.67 18.00
C GLN A 94 39.47 46.51 18.95
N SER A 95 39.27 46.04 20.18
CA SER A 95 39.20 46.87 21.38
C SER A 95 39.52 46.01 22.61
N SER A 96 40.60 46.40 23.28
CA SER A 96 41.20 45.84 24.48
C SER A 96 40.45 46.24 25.74
N CYS A 97 40.32 45.34 26.72
CA CYS A 97 41.06 45.38 27.99
C CYS A 97 40.40 44.51 29.09
N GLY A 98 41.22 43.68 29.75
CA GLY A 98 41.11 43.45 31.20
C GLY A 98 40.64 42.08 31.69
N GLN A 99 41.62 41.28 32.19
CA GLN A 99 41.63 40.50 33.46
C GLN A 99 40.56 39.40 33.65
N SER A 100 40.79 38.17 34.14
CA SER A 100 41.85 37.55 34.96
C SER A 100 41.68 36.01 34.92
N PRO A 101 42.65 35.20 35.40
CA PRO A 101 42.64 33.75 35.34
C PRO A 101 41.98 33.11 36.57
N VAL A 102 41.21 32.03 36.38
CA VAL A 102 40.89 31.06 37.43
C VAL A 102 41.12 29.64 36.93
N SER A 103 41.56 28.83 37.88
CA SER A 103 42.34 27.62 37.73
C SER A 103 41.50 26.37 37.99
N VAL A 104 41.94 25.26 37.39
CA VAL A 104 41.69 23.83 37.71
C VAL A 104 40.26 23.27 37.82
N LYS A 105 39.94 22.32 36.93
CA LYS A 105 40.06 20.87 37.24
C LYS A 105 39.78 20.04 35.98
N SER A 106 40.83 19.43 35.44
CA SER A 106 40.74 18.38 34.43
C SER A 106 40.51 17.04 35.14
N GLU A 107 39.26 16.57 35.13
CA GLU A 107 38.91 15.19 35.48
C GLU A 107 39.22 14.24 34.31
N PRO A 108 39.61 12.99 34.59
CA PRO A 108 40.05 12.04 33.58
C PRO A 108 38.87 11.60 32.73
N LYS A 109 38.97 11.79 31.40
CA LYS A 109 38.06 11.17 30.44
C LYS A 109 38.25 9.65 30.53
N GLU A 110 37.23 8.97 31.06
CA GLU A 110 37.10 7.52 30.94
C GLU A 110 37.24 7.12 29.48
N ILE A 111 38.14 6.18 29.23
CA ILE A 111 38.32 5.55 27.92
C ILE A 111 37.17 4.56 27.81
N ASP A 112 36.19 4.87 26.96
CA ASP A 112 35.08 3.98 26.65
C ASP A 112 35.61 2.60 26.21
N PRO A 113 34.99 1.48 26.65
CA PRO A 113 35.43 0.14 26.30
C PRO A 113 35.26 -0.12 24.80
N VAL A 114 36.38 -0.10 24.07
CA VAL A 114 36.49 -0.57 22.70
C VAL A 114 36.41 -2.11 22.72
N GLY A 115 35.20 -2.69 22.73
CA GLY A 115 35.07 -4.13 23.03
C GLY A 115 33.90 -4.94 22.47
N ASP A 116 32.86 -4.35 21.86
CA ASP A 116 31.65 -5.14 21.49
C ASP A 116 31.23 -5.10 20.01
N HIS A 117 31.93 -4.35 19.14
CA HIS A 117 31.56 -4.23 17.72
C HIS A 117 31.66 -5.55 16.93
N ASP A 118 32.58 -6.44 17.31
CA ASP A 118 32.77 -7.71 16.61
C ASP A 118 31.62 -8.70 16.87
N ALA A 119 31.03 -8.66 18.06
CA ALA A 119 29.88 -9.49 18.41
C ALA A 119 28.62 -9.06 17.63
N ASP A 120 28.41 -7.75 17.49
CA ASP A 120 27.30 -7.19 16.73
C ASP A 120 27.40 -7.52 15.22
N MET A 121 28.61 -7.49 14.67
CA MET A 121 28.85 -7.88 13.27
C MET A 121 28.55 -9.37 13.03
N LEU A 122 28.93 -10.25 13.97
CA LEU A 122 28.63 -11.69 13.87
C LEU A 122 27.13 -11.97 13.97
N LEU A 123 26.42 -11.27 14.86
CA LEU A 123 24.97 -11.39 14.96
C LEU A 123 24.28 -10.95 13.66
N LEU A 124 24.75 -9.86 13.04
CA LEU A 124 24.20 -9.39 11.77
C LEU A 124 24.44 -10.39 10.62
N LEU A 125 25.61 -11.02 10.59
CA LEU A 125 25.92 -12.08 9.63
C LEU A 125 25.02 -13.30 9.81
N GLN A 126 24.78 -13.70 11.07
CA GLN A 126 23.86 -14.79 11.40
C GLN A 126 22.43 -14.48 10.92
N GLN A 127 21.92 -13.29 11.22
CA GLN A 127 20.61 -12.82 10.76
C GLN A 127 20.51 -12.81 9.24
N LYS A 128 21.59 -12.40 8.55
CA LYS A 128 21.64 -12.40 7.09
C LYS A 128 21.55 -13.81 6.52
N TYR A 129 22.29 -14.77 7.09
CA TYR A 129 22.23 -16.16 6.65
C TYR A 129 20.85 -16.77 6.88
N GLU A 130 20.23 -16.48 8.02
CA GLU A 130 18.87 -16.93 8.34
C GLU A 130 17.85 -16.33 7.36
N ALA A 131 17.93 -15.04 7.06
CA ALA A 131 17.07 -14.38 6.09
C ALA A 131 17.25 -14.94 4.67
N GLU A 132 18.49 -15.25 4.26
CA GLU A 132 18.78 -15.90 2.98
C GLU A 132 18.17 -17.31 2.91
N ALA A 133 18.25 -18.08 4.00
CA ALA A 133 17.65 -19.40 4.09
C ALA A 133 16.11 -19.35 4.05
N GLU A 134 15.50 -18.37 4.72
CA GLU A 134 14.05 -18.14 4.65
C GLU A 134 13.60 -17.78 3.24
N LEU A 135 14.35 -16.92 2.54
CA LEU A 135 14.05 -16.56 1.16
C LEU A 135 14.08 -17.78 0.24
N GLN A 136 15.05 -18.68 0.41
CA GLN A 136 15.13 -19.93 -0.34
C GLN A 136 13.92 -20.84 -0.06
N ARG A 137 13.49 -20.96 1.20
CA ARG A 137 12.27 -21.72 1.56
C ARG A 137 11.03 -21.14 0.89
N ILE A 138 10.87 -19.82 0.89
CA ILE A 138 9.74 -19.14 0.24
C ILE A 138 9.74 -19.42 -1.26
N GLN A 139 10.89 -19.35 -1.92
CA GLN A 139 11.02 -19.66 -3.35
C GLN A 139 10.65 -21.12 -3.65
N GLN A 140 11.05 -22.07 -2.80
CA GLN A 140 10.66 -23.47 -2.94
C GLN A 140 9.15 -23.66 -2.81
N LEU A 141 8.52 -23.05 -1.80
CA LEU A 141 7.07 -23.11 -1.63
C LEU A 141 6.30 -22.50 -2.81
N GLN A 142 6.81 -21.41 -3.38
CA GLN A 142 6.23 -20.83 -4.60
C GLN A 142 6.29 -21.79 -5.78
N LYS A 143 7.41 -22.51 -5.94
CA LYS A 143 7.57 -23.52 -6.99
C LYS A 143 6.60 -24.69 -6.79
N GLU A 144 6.48 -25.20 -5.56
CA GLU A 144 5.54 -26.29 -5.22
C GLU A 144 4.08 -25.88 -5.46
N LEU A 145 3.72 -24.65 -5.09
CA LEU A 145 2.37 -24.12 -5.33
C LEU A 145 2.07 -23.99 -6.84
N GLN A 146 3.05 -23.54 -7.62
CA GLN A 146 2.93 -23.45 -9.07
C GLN A 146 2.73 -24.84 -9.70
N GLU A 147 3.50 -25.84 -9.26
CA GLU A 147 3.35 -27.22 -9.72
C GLU A 147 1.98 -27.81 -9.35
N GLN A 148 1.47 -27.52 -8.14
CA GLN A 148 0.13 -27.92 -7.73
C GLN A 148 -0.95 -27.31 -8.63
N TYR A 149 -0.81 -26.03 -8.99
CA TYR A 149 -1.74 -25.36 -9.90
C TYR A 149 -1.73 -26.00 -11.30
N GLU A 150 -0.55 -26.29 -11.84
CA GLU A 150 -0.40 -26.97 -13.14
C GLU A 150 -1.03 -28.37 -13.12
N ASN A 151 -0.75 -29.15 -12.07
CA ASN A 151 -1.37 -30.46 -11.86
C ASN A 151 -2.90 -30.38 -11.79
N GLN A 152 -3.45 -29.37 -11.10
CA GLN A 152 -4.89 -29.13 -11.03
C GLN A 152 -5.48 -28.81 -12.42
N GLN A 153 -4.80 -28.00 -13.23
CA GLN A 153 -5.23 -27.68 -14.60
C GLN A 153 -5.25 -28.91 -15.50
N VAL A 154 -4.23 -29.76 -15.41
CA VAL A 154 -4.16 -31.04 -16.15
C VAL A 154 -5.34 -31.93 -15.76
N LEU A 155 -5.58 -32.12 -14.46
CA LEU A 155 -6.71 -32.93 -13.97
C LEU A 155 -8.06 -32.39 -14.46
N TYR A 156 -8.25 -31.07 -14.45
CA TYR A 156 -9.45 -30.43 -14.96
C TYR A 156 -9.64 -30.71 -16.47
N SER A 157 -8.57 -30.58 -17.26
CA SER A 157 -8.60 -30.86 -18.69
C SER A 157 -8.97 -32.32 -19.01
N LEU A 158 -8.40 -33.28 -18.25
CA LEU A 158 -8.68 -34.71 -18.39
C LEU A 158 -10.14 -35.03 -18.08
N LYS A 159 -10.67 -34.48 -16.98
CA LYS A 159 -12.09 -34.64 -16.62
C LYS A 159 -13.00 -34.10 -17.72
N LYS A 160 -12.68 -32.93 -18.29
CA LYS A 160 -13.44 -32.35 -19.39
C LYS A 160 -13.41 -33.24 -20.64
N GLN A 161 -12.26 -33.81 -21.00
CA GLN A 161 -12.15 -34.75 -22.12
C GLN A 161 -12.96 -36.03 -21.88
N GLN A 162 -12.96 -36.56 -20.64
CA GLN A 162 -13.77 -37.73 -20.28
C GLN A 162 -15.28 -37.44 -20.41
N GLN A 163 -15.74 -36.29 -19.92
CA GLN A 163 -17.13 -35.86 -20.06
C GLN A 163 -17.55 -35.71 -21.53
N GLN A 164 -16.66 -35.16 -22.37
CA GLN A 164 -16.92 -35.08 -23.81
C GLN A 164 -17.07 -36.48 -24.43
N LYS A 165 -16.16 -37.41 -24.13
CA LYS A 165 -16.25 -38.80 -24.64
C LYS A 165 -17.56 -39.48 -24.23
N GLN A 166 -18.04 -39.27 -23.01
CA GLN A 166 -19.31 -39.82 -22.55
C GLN A 166 -20.55 -39.26 -23.28
N HIS A 167 -20.45 -38.08 -23.89
CA HIS A 167 -21.56 -37.47 -24.63
C HIS A 167 -21.63 -37.93 -26.11
N TYR A 168 -20.56 -38.52 -26.65
CA TYR A 168 -20.49 -38.96 -28.04
C TYR A 168 -20.63 -40.48 -28.24
N CYS A 169 -20.72 -41.26 -27.15
CA CYS A 169 -21.05 -42.69 -27.16
C CYS A 169 -22.51 -42.90 -26.79
#